data_AF-A0A453NE15-F1
#
_entry.id   AF-A0A453NE15-F1
#
_cell.length_a   1.000
_cell.length_b   1.000
_cell.length_c   1.000
_cell.angle_alpha   90.00
_cell.angle_beta   90.00
_cell.angle_gamma   90.00
#
_symmetry.space_group_name_H-M   'P 1'
#
loop_
_entity.id
_entity.type
_entity.pdbx_description
1 polymer ?
#
loop_
_entity_poly.entity_id
_entity_poly.type
_entity_poly.pdbx_seq_one_letter_code
_entity_poly.pdbx_strand_id
1 'polypeptide(L)' 'MHSFTIPPVVLQLILQLFLASPATACTEQEKCNLLRFLSGLSRYGGLAMSWHDNSTACCKWEGIA' A
#
# COMPACT_ATOMS: atom_id res chain seq x y z
N MET A 1 37.51 8.22 -11.41
CA MET A 1 36.08 8.50 -11.13
C MET A 1 35.29 7.83 -12.24
N HIS A 2 34.71 6.65 -11.98
CA HIS A 2 33.89 5.96 -12.99
C HIS A 2 32.50 6.61 -12.99
N SER A 3 32.20 7.42 -14.00
CA SER A 3 30.81 7.82 -14.25
C SER A 3 30.04 6.58 -14.71
N PHE A 4 29.28 5.99 -13.80
CA PHE A 4 28.24 5.04 -14.15
C PHE A 4 27.12 5.81 -14.84
N THR A 5 27.17 5.87 -16.18
CA THR A 5 26.05 6.36 -16.97
C THR A 5 24.91 5.37 -16.87
N ILE A 6 23.90 5.70 -16.07
CA ILE A 6 22.66 4.92 -16.01
C ILE A 6 21.94 5.11 -17.35
N PRO A 7 21.65 4.04 -18.10
CA PRO A 7 20.92 4.16 -19.35
C PRO A 7 19.54 4.79 -19.09
N PRO A 8 19.04 5.68 -19.98
CA PRO A 8 17.75 6.33 -19.78
C PRO A 8 16.60 5.33 -19.66
N VAL A 9 16.69 4.18 -20.33
CA VAL A 9 15.73 3.07 -20.20
C VAL A 9 15.69 2.50 -18.78
N VAL A 10 16.85 2.36 -18.12
CA VAL A 10 16.93 1.85 -16.74
C VAL A 10 16.34 2.88 -15.77
N LEU A 11 16.61 4.17 -15.98
CA LEU A 11 16.00 5.23 -15.17
C LEU A 11 14.47 5.26 -15.35
N GLN A 12 13.99 5.11 -16.58
CA GLN A 12 12.56 5.03 -16.89
C GLN A 12 11.90 3.85 -16.16
N LEU A 13 12.51 2.65 -16.22
CA LEU A 13 12.05 1.45 -15.53
C LEU A 13 11.97 1.65 -14.01
N ILE A 14 13.02 2.24 -13.43
CA ILE A 14 13.07 2.53 -11.99
C ILE A 14 11.94 3.49 -11.60
N LEU A 15 11.76 4.57 -12.37
CA LEU A 15 10.70 5.54 -12.12
C LEU A 15 9.31 4.90 -12.26
N GLN A 16 9.12 4.03 -13.24
CA GLN A 16 7.88 3.27 -13.40
C GLN A 16 7.61 2.34 -12.22
N LEU A 17 8.63 1.71 -11.63
CA LEU A 17 8.51 0.87 -10.43
C LEU A 17 8.23 1.69 -9.16
N PHE A 18 8.68 2.95 -9.09
CA PHE A 18 8.36 3.85 -7.99
C PHE A 18 6.96 4.47 -8.13
N LEU A 19 6.56 4.84 -9.35
CA LEU A 19 5.25 5.44 -9.67
C LEU A 19 4.13 4.42 -9.71
N ALA A 20 4.41 3.21 -10.17
CA ALA A 20 3.64 2.04 -9.78
C ALA A 20 4.00 1.79 -8.32
N SER A 21 3.55 2.67 -7.41
CA SER A 21 3.56 2.45 -5.98
C SER A 21 3.20 1.00 -5.83
N PRO A 22 4.13 0.13 -5.41
CA PRO A 22 3.84 -1.27 -5.48
C PRO A 22 2.59 -1.40 -4.63
N ALA A 23 1.53 -1.93 -5.21
CA ALA A 23 0.54 -2.64 -4.43
C ALA A 23 1.21 -3.92 -3.87
N THR A 24 2.48 -3.82 -3.43
CA THR A 24 3.05 -4.68 -2.41
C THR A 24 2.01 -4.70 -1.34
N ALA A 25 1.54 -5.90 -1.03
CA ALA A 25 0.66 -6.13 0.08
C ALA A 25 1.15 -5.28 1.24
N CYS A 26 0.24 -4.52 1.83
CA CYS A 26 0.62 -3.65 2.93
C CYS A 26 1.37 -4.45 3.98
N THR A 27 2.33 -3.79 4.61
CA THR A 27 3.10 -4.39 5.69
C THR A 27 2.16 -4.76 6.83
N GLU A 28 2.54 -5.76 7.62
CA GLU A 28 1.79 -6.11 8.82
C GLU A 28 1.67 -4.92 9.80
N GLN A 29 2.65 -4.00 9.79
CA GLN A 29 2.61 -2.79 10.60
C GLN A 29 1.54 -1.80 10.12
N GLU A 30 1.44 -1.56 8.81
CA GLU A 30 0.38 -0.70 8.23
C GLU A 30 -0.99 -1.28 8.49
N LYS A 31 -1.14 -2.60 8.30
CA LYS A 31 -2.35 -3.34 8.61
C LYS A 31 -2.77 -3.19 10.08
N CYS A 32 -1.83 -3.38 11.01
CA CYS A 32 -2.09 -3.20 12.44
C CYS A 32 -2.52 -1.76 12.79
N ASN A 33 -1.87 -0.76 12.18
CA ASN A 33 -2.21 0.65 12.40
C ASN A 33 -3.62 0.97 11.87
N LEU A 34 -3.98 0.47 10.69
CA LEU A 34 -5.30 0.61 10.11
C LEU A 34 -6.39 -0.05 10.96
N LEU A 35 -6.18 -1.28 11.43
CA LEU A 35 -7.14 -1.95 12.32
C LEU A 35 -7.33 -1.22 13.65
N ARG A 36 -6.27 -0.61 14.20
CA ARG A 36 -6.35 0.25 15.39
C ARG A 36 -7.09 1.56 15.12
N PHE A 37 -6.88 2.16 13.94
CA PHE A 37 -7.65 3.32 13.52
C PHE A 37 -9.14 2.97 13.38
N LEU A 38 -9.45 1.81 12.79
CA LEU A 38 -10.80 1.29 12.63
C LEU A 38 -11.51 1.07 13.98
N SER A 39 -10.82 0.53 14.99
CA SER A 39 -11.41 0.34 16.32
C SER A 39 -11.74 1.66 17.02
N GLY A 40 -11.01 2.74 16.71
CA GLY A 40 -11.27 4.09 17.21
C GLY A 40 -12.43 4.81 16.51
N LEU A 41 -12.88 4.35 15.34
CA LEU A 41 -13.87 5.06 14.53
C LEU A 41 -15.32 4.93 15.02
N SER A 42 -15.64 4.12 16.02
CA SER A 42 -17.01 3.96 16.57
C SER A 42 -18.12 3.74 15.51
N ARG A 43 -18.47 2.47 15.26
CA ARG A 43 -19.79 2.08 14.72
C ARG A 43 -20.18 2.52 13.30
N TYR A 44 -19.25 2.96 12.44
CA TYR A 44 -19.56 3.23 11.04
C TYR A 44 -19.71 1.93 10.24
N GLY A 45 -20.96 1.47 10.11
CA GLY A 45 -21.39 0.23 9.46
C GLY A 45 -21.29 0.22 7.93
N GLY A 46 -20.19 0.73 7.36
CA GLY A 46 -19.93 0.71 5.92
C GLY A 46 -18.47 0.35 5.62
N LEU A 47 -17.54 1.23 5.97
CA LEU A 47 -16.11 1.07 5.70
C LEU A 47 -15.49 -0.14 6.43
N ALA A 48 -16.01 -0.50 7.61
CA ALA A 48 -15.48 -1.60 8.42
C ALA A 48 -15.71 -3.00 7.82
N MET A 49 -16.66 -3.14 6.89
CA MET A 49 -17.03 -4.47 6.35
C MET A 49 -15.95 -5.04 5.44
N SER A 50 -15.30 -4.22 4.61
CA SER A 50 -14.24 -4.67 3.71
C SER A 50 -12.90 -4.91 4.42
N TRP A 51 -12.76 -4.44 5.67
CA TRP A 51 -11.55 -4.57 6.49
C TRP A 51 -11.59 -5.79 7.43
N HIS A 52 -12.76 -6.41 7.57
CA HIS A 52 -12.98 -7.53 8.50
C HIS A 52 -12.36 -8.84 8.01
N ASP A 53 -12.15 -8.97 6.71
CA ASP A 53 -11.46 -10.12 6.11
C ASP A 53 -9.95 -9.92 6.18
N ASN A 54 -9.41 -10.26 7.36
CA ASN A 54 -8.00 -10.15 7.74
C ASN A 54 -7.04 -10.92 6.80
N SER A 55 -7.56 -11.66 5.80
CA SER A 55 -6.80 -12.43 4.82
C SER A 55 -6.41 -11.64 3.56
N THR A 56 -7.13 -10.56 3.24
CA THR A 56 -6.87 -9.76 2.03
C THR A 56 -5.83 -8.68 2.30
N ALA A 57 -4.92 -8.48 1.34
CA ALA A 57 -3.96 -7.37 1.39
C ALA A 57 -4.73 -6.06 1.62
N CYS A 58 -4.33 -5.26 2.61
CA CYS A 58 -5.14 -4.11 3.01
C CYS A 58 -5.24 -3.02 1.93
N CYS A 59 -4.36 -3.04 0.92
CA CYS A 59 -4.47 -2.24 -0.30
C CYS A 59 -5.72 -2.57 -1.15
N LYS A 60 -6.43 -3.66 -0.85
CA LYS A 60 -7.69 -4.04 -1.48
C LYS A 60 -8.92 -3.62 -0.68
N TRP A 61 -8.72 -3.06 0.52
CA TRP A 61 -9.81 -2.58 1.35
C TRP A 61 -10.41 -1.31 0.77
N GLU A 62 -11.72 -1.16 0.91
CA GLU A 62 -12.44 0.02 0.42
C GLU A 62 -11.94 1.28 1.13
N GLY A 63 -11.60 2.31 0.35
CA GLY A 63 -11.08 3.58 0.86
C GLY A 63 -9.57 3.62 1.14
N ILE A 64 -8.82 2.55 0.84
CA ILE A 64 -7.35 2.50 0.97
C ILE A 64 -6.62 2.50 -0.38
N ALA A 65 -7.22 1.90 -1.42
CA ALA A 65 -6.66 1.78 -2.76
C ALA A 65 -6.49 3.12 -3.49
#